data_AF-A0A532F103-F1
#
_entry.id   AF-A0A532F103-F1
#
_cell.length_a   1.000
_cell.length_b   1.000
_cell.length_c   1.000
_cell.angle_alpha   90.00
_cell.angle_beta   90.00
_cell.angle_gamma   90.00
#
_symmetry.space_group_name_H-M   'P 1'
#
loop_
_entity.id
_entity.type
_entity.pdbx_description
1 polymer ?
#
loop_
_entity_poly.entity_id
_entity_poly.type
_entity_poly.pdbx_seq_one_letter_code
_entity_poly.pdbx_strand_id
1 'polypeptide(L)'
;LLRSSIDDLRRADRASAVLALVGVINVPIIYFSVKWWNTLHQGASVTITAAPTMAGSMVTAMLIMMVGFWMYSFAVTLARMRCVIVERERQPSWGKPASIPDVAEAR
;
A
#
# COMPACT_ATOMS: atom_id res chain seq x y z
N LEU A 1 2.19 -9.14 8.73
CA LEU A 1 2.83 -10.32 8.12
C LEU A 1 4.28 -9.99 7.79
N LEU A 2 4.66 -9.41 6.66
CA LEU A 2 6.08 -9.19 6.35
C LEU A 2 6.82 -8.21 7.29
N ARG A 3 6.17 -7.14 7.75
CA ARG A 3 6.76 -6.22 8.74
C ARG A 3 6.98 -6.87 10.11
N SER A 4 6.07 -7.75 10.53
CA SER A 4 6.08 -8.40 11.85
C SER A 4 6.95 -9.66 11.90
N SER A 5 7.40 -10.16 10.74
CA SER A 5 8.22 -11.38 10.62
C SER A 5 9.71 -11.09 10.49
N ILE A 6 10.13 -9.81 10.57
CA ILE A 6 11.52 -9.38 10.49
C ILE A 6 11.83 -8.60 11.77
N ASP A 7 12.83 -9.06 12.53
CA ASP A 7 13.17 -8.49 13.85
C ASP A 7 13.70 -7.06 13.77
N ASP A 8 14.41 -6.72 12.70
CA ASP A 8 14.88 -5.35 12.43
C ASP A 8 13.76 -4.51 11.80
N LEU A 9 13.19 -3.59 12.60
CA LEU A 9 12.14 -2.65 12.16
C LEU A 9 12.49 -1.87 10.90
N ARG A 10 13.76 -1.47 10.70
CA ARG A 10 14.17 -0.70 9.51
C ARG A 10 14.18 -1.58 8.28
N ARG A 11 14.63 -2.82 8.42
CA ARG A 11 14.62 -3.81 7.33
C ARG A 11 13.19 -4.23 7.00
N ALA A 12 12.36 -4.42 8.01
CA ALA A 12 10.93 -4.70 7.90
C ALA A 12 10.18 -3.60 7.14
N ASP A 13 10.44 -2.32 7.48
CA ASP A 13 9.86 -1.16 6.81
C ASP A 13 10.26 -1.11 5.33
N ARG A 14 11.55 -1.31 5.02
CA ARG A 14 12.05 -1.35 3.63
C ARG A 14 11.42 -2.48 2.82
N ALA A 15 11.36 -3.70 3.36
CA ALA A 15 10.75 -4.84 2.68
C ALA A 15 9.26 -4.58 2.41
N SER A 16 8.55 -4.00 3.38
CA SER A 16 7.14 -3.62 3.20
C SER A 16 6.92 -2.53 2.15
N ALA A 17 7.85 -1.56 2.06
CA ALA A 17 7.80 -0.51 1.05
C ALA A 17 8.04 -1.05 -0.37
N VAL A 18 8.99 -1.97 -0.54
CA VAL A 18 9.23 -2.64 -1.83
C VAL A 18 7.99 -3.41 -2.27
N LEU A 19 7.34 -4.15 -1.37
CA LEU A 19 6.12 -4.88 -1.69
C LEU A 19 4.96 -3.96 -2.08
N ALA A 20 4.83 -2.81 -1.41
CA ALA A 20 3.85 -1.81 -1.80
C ALA A 20 4.13 -1.28 -3.21
N LEU A 21 5.39 -1.01 -3.55
CA LEU A 21 5.79 -0.56 -4.89
C LEU A 21 5.50 -1.62 -5.96
N VAL A 22 5.85 -2.89 -5.70
CA VAL A 22 5.54 -4.01 -6.60
C VAL A 22 4.03 -4.14 -6.79
N GLY A 23 3.24 -3.95 -5.74
CA GLY A 23 1.77 -3.93 -5.81
C GLY A 23 1.25 -2.82 -6.74
N VAL A 24 1.82 -1.62 -6.68
CA VAL A 24 1.44 -0.51 -7.58
C VAL A 24 1.81 -0.83 -9.03
N ILE A 25 2.99 -1.39 -9.28
CA ILE A 25 3.43 -1.79 -10.62
C ILE A 25 2.56 -2.93 -11.17
N ASN A 26 2.00 -3.78 -10.31
CA ASN A 26 1.12 -4.86 -10.72
C ASN A 26 -0.18 -4.34 -11.38
N VAL A 27 -0.73 -3.21 -10.92
CA VAL A 27 -1.97 -2.62 -11.46
C VAL A 27 -1.94 -2.36 -12.98
N PRO A 28 -0.93 -1.66 -13.55
CA PRO A 28 -0.84 -1.52 -15.00
C PRO A 28 -0.54 -2.86 -15.70
N ILE A 29 0.27 -3.73 -15.09
CA ILE A 29 0.58 -5.05 -15.67
C ILE A 29 -0.70 -5.86 -15.87
N ILE A 30 -1.57 -5.97 -14.86
CA ILE A 30 -2.83 -6.71 -14.99
C ILE A 30 -3.76 -6.09 -16.04
N TYR A 31 -3.82 -4.76 -16.12
CA TYR A 31 -4.65 -4.08 -17.11
C TYR A 31 -4.19 -4.37 -18.54
N PHE A 32 -2.88 -4.24 -18.79
CA PHE A 32 -2.32 -4.51 -20.10
C PHE A 32 -2.23 -6.00 -20.42
N SER A 33 -2.15 -6.88 -19.41
CA SER A 33 -2.14 -8.33 -19.60
C SER A 33 -3.36 -8.82 -20.37
N VAL A 34 -4.55 -8.27 -20.08
CA VAL A 34 -5.80 -8.59 -20.79
C VAL A 34 -5.77 -8.09 -22.23
N LYS A 35 -5.15 -6.93 -22.47
CA LYS A 35 -5.01 -6.37 -23.82
C LYS A 35 -4.02 -7.15 -24.68
N TRP A 36 -2.93 -7.64 -24.09
CA TRP A 36 -1.87 -8.37 -24.80
C TRP A 36 -2.25 -9.83 -25.08
N TRP A 37 -2.98 -10.47 -24.17
CA TRP A 37 -3.37 -11.88 -24.27
C TRP A 37 -4.89 -12.05 -24.48
N ASN A 38 -5.45 -11.23 -25.36
CA ASN A 38 -6.90 -11.04 -25.58
C ASN A 38 -7.60 -12.19 -26.33
N THR A 39 -7.09 -13.42 -26.21
CA THR A 39 -7.61 -14.58 -26.94
C THR A 39 -8.64 -15.40 -26.16
N LEU A 40 -8.82 -15.14 -24.85
CA LEU A 40 -9.74 -15.90 -23.98
C LEU A 40 -10.70 -15.05 -23.14
N HIS A 41 -10.40 -13.77 -22.90
CA HIS A 41 -11.23 -12.91 -22.04
C HIS A 41 -12.18 -12.07 -22.88
N GLN A 42 -13.45 -12.09 -22.48
CA GLN A 42 -14.45 -11.17 -23.00
C GLN A 42 -13.99 -9.72 -22.76
N GLY A 43 -14.10 -8.87 -23.79
CA GLY A 43 -13.67 -7.47 -23.72
C GLY A 43 -14.38 -6.68 -22.61
N ALA A 44 -13.77 -5.57 -22.19
CA ALA A 44 -14.27 -4.75 -21.08
C ALA A 44 -15.73 -4.30 -21.29
N SER A 45 -16.64 -4.77 -20.43
CA SER A 45 -18.08 -4.43 -20.51
C SER A 45 -18.43 -3.04 -19.96
N VAL A 46 -17.49 -2.40 -19.28
CA VAL A 46 -17.60 -1.02 -18.77
C VAL A 46 -16.47 -0.21 -19.40
N THR A 47 -16.82 0.70 -20.30
CA THR A 47 -15.87 1.58 -20.98
C THR A 47 -16.25 3.03 -20.69
N ILE A 48 -15.26 3.90 -20.46
CA ILE A 48 -15.47 5.32 -20.11
C ILE A 48 -16.19 6.10 -21.24
N THR A 49 -16.07 5.62 -22.48
CA THR A 49 -16.54 6.30 -23.70
C THR A 49 -17.84 5.77 -24.28
N ALA A 50 -18.45 4.73 -23.69
CA ALA A 50 -19.67 4.11 -24.21
C ALA A 50 -20.63 3.73 -23.07
N ALA A 51 -21.93 3.68 -23.38
CA ALA A 51 -22.93 3.20 -22.44
C ALA A 51 -22.58 1.75 -22.01
N PRO A 52 -22.66 1.42 -20.71
CA PRO A 52 -22.40 0.07 -20.24
C PRO A 52 -23.27 -0.93 -20.98
N THR A 53 -22.70 -2.02 -21.49
CA THR A 53 -23.46 -3.08 -22.18
C THR A 53 -24.20 -4.00 -21.19
N MET A 54 -24.11 -3.72 -19.88
CA MET A 54 -24.72 -4.48 -18.80
C MET A 54 -25.93 -3.76 -18.20
N ALA A 55 -26.86 -4.53 -17.61
CA ALA A 55 -28.04 -3.99 -16.93
C ALA A 55 -27.66 -2.97 -15.85
N GLY A 56 -28.39 -1.85 -15.78
CA GLY A 56 -28.06 -0.73 -14.89
C GLY A 56 -27.99 -1.09 -13.40
N SER A 57 -28.77 -2.07 -12.96
CA SER A 57 -28.74 -2.58 -11.58
C SER A 57 -27.39 -3.21 -11.21
N MET A 58 -26.75 -3.92 -12.16
CA MET A 58 -25.46 -4.57 -11.95
C MET A 58 -24.33 -3.55 -11.84
N VAL A 59 -24.34 -2.51 -12.69
CA VAL A 59 -23.36 -1.42 -12.64
C VAL A 59 -23.47 -0.67 -11.32
N THR A 60 -24.70 -0.34 -10.88
CA THR A 60 -24.92 0.33 -9.60
C THR A 60 -24.40 -0.50 -8.42
N ALA A 61 -24.68 -1.81 -8.39
CA ALA A 61 -24.16 -2.70 -7.35
C ALA A 61 -22.62 -2.74 -7.36
N MET A 62 -21.99 -2.81 -8.54
CA MET A 62 -20.54 -2.76 -8.67
C MET A 62 -19.95 -1.44 -8.14
N LEU A 63 -20.56 -0.30 -8.46
CA LEU A 63 -20.09 1.00 -7.99
C LEU A 63 -20.23 1.16 -6.48
N ILE A 64 -21.35 0.72 -5.90
CA ILE A 64 -21.56 0.73 -4.44
C ILE A 64 -20.49 -0.11 -3.76
N MET A 65 -20.27 -1.34 -4.23
CA MET A 65 -19.26 -2.22 -3.65
C MET A 65 -17.84 -1.67 -3.85
N MET A 66 -17.53 -1.10 -5.02
CA MET A 66 -16.24 -0.49 -5.28
C MET A 66 -15.96 0.64 -4.28
N VAL A 67 -16.90 1.57 -4.10
CA VAL A 67 -16.77 2.66 -3.13
C VAL A 67 -16.67 2.11 -1.71
N GLY A 68 -17.50 1.12 -1.35
CA GLY A 68 -17.46 0.46 -0.04
C GLY A 68 -16.10 -0.15 0.28
N PHE A 69 -15.51 -0.91 -0.64
CA PHE A 69 -14.18 -1.51 -0.46
C PHE A 69 -13.06 -0.46 -0.38
N TRP A 70 -13.16 0.63 -1.15
CA TRP A 70 -12.21 1.75 -1.03
C TRP A 70 -12.29 2.42 0.33
N MET A 71 -13.50 2.76 0.80
CA MET A 71 -13.72 3.34 2.11
C MET A 71 -13.21 2.43 3.24
N TYR A 72 -13.49 1.12 3.14
CA TYR A 72 -12.98 0.13 4.09
C TYR A 72 -11.44 0.07 4.08
N SER A 73 -10.82 0.04 2.90
CA SER A 73 -9.36 -0.02 2.76
C SER A 73 -8.69 1.22 3.37
N PHE A 74 -9.24 2.41 3.14
CA PHE A 74 -8.76 3.64 3.78
C PHE A 74 -8.96 3.63 5.28
N ALA A 75 -10.15 3.23 5.76
CA ALA A 75 -10.44 3.17 7.19
C ALA A 75 -9.47 2.25 7.94
N VAL A 76 -9.24 1.04 7.42
CA VAL A 76 -8.29 0.09 8.01
C VAL A 76 -6.86 0.61 7.93
N THR A 77 -6.46 1.22 6.82
CA THR A 77 -5.10 1.77 6.67
C THR A 77 -4.83 2.90 7.67
N LEU A 78 -5.79 3.83 7.83
CA LEU A 78 -5.68 4.93 8.79
C LEU A 78 -5.71 4.42 10.23
N ALA A 79 -6.57 3.45 10.55
CA ALA A 79 -6.60 2.83 11.87
C ALA A 79 -5.25 2.17 12.22
N ARG A 80 -4.65 1.43 11.28
CA ARG A 80 -3.33 0.82 11.46
C ARG A 80 -2.22 1.86 11.57
N MET A 81 -2.27 2.93 10.78
CA MET A 81 -1.29 4.01 10.85
C MET A 81 -1.25 4.63 12.25
N ARG A 82 -2.41 4.86 12.88
CA ARG A 82 -2.50 5.37 14.26
C ARG A 82 -1.79 4.45 15.25
N CYS A 83 -2.01 3.13 15.17
CA CYS A 83 -1.31 2.18 16.04
C CYS A 83 0.22 2.25 15.87
N VAL A 84 0.70 2.35 14.62
CA VAL A 84 2.14 2.44 14.33
C VAL A 84 2.75 3.73 14.87
N ILE A 85 2.03 4.87 14.80
CA ILE A 85 2.51 6.15 15.35
C ILE A 85 2.69 6.03 16.87
N VAL A 86 1.67 5.53 17.57
CA VAL A 86 1.73 5.34 19.04
C VAL A 86 2.86 4.39 19.44
N GLU A 87 3.07 3.31 18.68
CA GLU A 87 4.17 2.37 18.92
C GLU A 87 5.55 3.03 18.75
N ARG A 88 5.72 3.90 17.74
CA ARG A 88 6.95 4.66 17.51
C ARG A 88 7.22 5.71 18.58
N GLU A 89 6.18 6.42 19.03
CA GLU A 89 6.30 7.41 20.11
C GLU A 89 6.66 6.77 21.45
N ARG A 90 6.24 5.53 21.69
CA ARG A 90 6.58 4.77 22.90
C ARG A 90 8.01 4.23 22.92
N GLN A 91 8.70 4.13 21.79
CA GLN A 91 10.11 3.74 21.76
C GLN A 91 10.99 4.95 22.08
N PRO A 92 11.68 4.99 23.24
CA PRO A 92 12.59 6.09 23.55
C PRO A 92 13.70 6.11 22.50
N SER A 93 14.05 7.30 22.00
CA SER A 93 15.20 7.50 21.12
C SER A 93 16.53 7.36 21.88
N TRP A 94 16.74 6.25 22.60
CA TRP A 94 17.95 5.98 23.38
C TRP A 94 19.10 5.47 22.51
N GLY A 95 19.38 6.20 21.43
CA GLY A 95 20.35 5.81 20.41
C GLY A 95 21.06 6.98 19.73
N LYS A 96 21.03 8.18 20.31
CA LYS A 96 22.09 9.14 19.99
C LYS A 96 23.33 8.67 20.75
N PRO A 97 24.41 8.18 20.11
CA PRO A 97 25.67 8.07 20.81
C PRO A 97 25.97 9.48 21.34
N ALA A 98 26.19 9.58 22.66
CA ALA A 98 26.71 10.79 23.25
C ALA A 98 27.91 11.20 22.39
N SER A 99 27.83 12.36 21.74
CA SER A 99 28.98 12.94 21.05
C SER A 99 30.11 12.97 22.06
N ILE A 100 31.10 12.10 21.88
CA ILE A 100 32.31 12.08 22.70
C ILE A 100 32.87 13.51 22.61
N PRO A 101 33.01 14.25 23.72
CA PRO A 101 33.64 15.56 23.67
C PRO A 101 35.05 15.36 23.10
N ASP A 102 35.34 16.11 22.05
CA ASP A 102 36.60 16.07 21.33
C ASP A 102 37.74 16.32 22.32
N VAL A 103 38.69 15.40 22.39
CA VAL A 103 39.80 15.39 23.36
C VAL A 103 40.88 16.42 23.00
N ALA A 104 40.50 17.46 22.26
CA ALA A 104 41.38 18.47 21.68
C ALA A 104 41.86 19.55 22.68
N GLU A 105 41.39 19.55 23.93
CA GLU A 105 41.83 20.49 25.00
C GLU A 105 42.82 19.85 26.01
N ALA A 106 43.55 18.81 25.63
CA ALA A 106 44.59 18.21 26.49
C ALA A 106 45.99 18.28 25.87
N ARG A 107 46.36 19.41 25.23
CA ARG A 107 47.73 19.66 24.80
C ARG A 107 48.16 21.12 24.95
#